data_AF-A0A924V1G7-F1
#
_entry.id   AF-A0A924V1G7-F1
#
_cell.length_a   1.000
_cell.length_b   1.000
_cell.length_c   1.000
_cell.angle_alpha   90.00
_cell.angle_beta   90.00
_cell.angle_gamma   90.00
#
_symmetry.space_group_name_H-M   'P 1'
#
loop_
_entity.id
_entity.type
_entity.pdbx_description
1 polymer ?
#
loop_
_entity_poly.entity_id
_entity_poly.type
_entity_poly.pdbx_seq_one_letter_code
_entity_poly.pdbx_strand_id
1 'polypeptide(L)'
;MATCCDIHHQEESEHQSDVHQAIALSEVFWPEFVYHDGRVYLESAPDSEHYLEMLLACEYDKTTVQALCNHRHLLEYCLAVDSKNTPTREQLIAFGQRLQAMWQAKLAQDFPNLNIIVAFDAQDEDPLDDLQIVVYEEEVE
;
A
#
# COMPACT_ATOMS: atom_id res chain seq x y z
N MET A 1 -44.02 23.30 -39.51
CA MET A 1 -43.10 22.17 -39.75
C MET A 1 -42.06 22.21 -38.66
N ALA A 2 -42.06 21.20 -37.79
CA ALA A 2 -41.06 21.01 -36.74
C ALA A 2 -40.08 19.91 -37.19
N THR A 3 -38.79 20.13 -36.90
CA THR A 3 -37.61 19.22 -36.75
C THR A 3 -36.38 19.94 -37.32
N CYS A 4 -35.17 19.88 -36.77
CA CYS A 4 -34.61 19.06 -35.68
C CYS A 4 -33.45 19.86 -35.08
N CYS A 5 -33.42 20.00 -33.76
CA CYS A 5 -32.16 20.12 -33.02
C CYS A 5 -31.29 18.91 -33.40
N ASP A 6 -29.98 19.09 -33.55
CA ASP A 6 -29.00 18.12 -33.06
C ASP A 6 -27.64 18.82 -32.96
N ILE A 7 -27.44 19.40 -31.78
CA ILE A 7 -26.14 19.82 -31.26
C ILE A 7 -25.44 18.52 -30.88
N HIS A 8 -24.55 18.01 -31.72
CA HIS A 8 -23.54 17.06 -31.29
C HIS A 8 -22.33 17.82 -30.74
N HIS A 9 -22.49 18.37 -29.53
CA HIS A 9 -21.36 18.44 -28.62
C HIS A 9 -21.15 17.02 -28.11
N GLN A 10 -20.31 16.25 -28.80
CA GLN A 10 -19.63 15.15 -28.13
C GLN A 10 -18.74 15.82 -27.07
N GLU A 11 -19.21 15.76 -25.82
CA GLU A 11 -18.39 16.01 -24.65
C GLU A 11 -17.23 15.01 -24.72
N GLU A 12 -16.09 15.48 -25.19
CA GLU A 12 -14.81 14.92 -24.81
C GLU A 12 -14.77 15.05 -23.27
N SER A 13 -15.10 13.97 -22.58
CA SER A 13 -14.82 13.83 -21.15
C SER A 13 -13.31 13.83 -21.02
N GLU A 14 -12.74 15.03 -20.97
CA GLU A 14 -11.40 15.28 -20.49
C GLU A 14 -11.33 14.60 -19.11
N HIS A 15 -10.68 13.45 -19.05
CA HIS A 15 -10.20 12.85 -17.81
C HIS A 15 -9.17 13.81 -17.24
N GLN A 16 -9.66 14.87 -16.59
CA GLN A 16 -8.86 15.70 -15.73
C GLN A 16 -8.44 14.78 -14.57
N SER A 17 -7.26 14.18 -14.69
CA SER A 17 -6.57 13.61 -13.55
C SER A 17 -6.48 14.74 -12.54
N ASP A 18 -7.32 14.66 -11.52
CA ASP A 18 -7.26 15.58 -10.40
C ASP A 18 -5.89 15.38 -9.76
N VAL A 19 -5.13 16.47 -9.59
CA VAL A 19 -3.82 16.45 -8.94
C VAL A 19 -3.91 15.73 -7.58
N HIS A 20 -5.06 15.81 -6.90
CA HIS A 20 -5.34 15.07 -5.68
C HIS A 20 -5.26 13.54 -5.87
N GLN A 21 -5.75 13.00 -6.97
CA GLN A 21 -5.67 11.57 -7.26
C GLN A 21 -4.24 11.14 -7.58
N ALA A 22 -3.49 11.98 -8.30
CA ALA A 22 -2.07 11.72 -8.57
C ALA A 22 -1.24 11.71 -7.28
N ILE A 23 -1.51 12.63 -6.35
CA ILE A 23 -0.86 12.67 -5.04
C ILE A 23 -1.21 11.42 -4.22
N ALA A 24 -2.50 11.07 -4.10
CA ALA A 24 -2.93 9.89 -3.36
C ALA A 24 -2.30 8.59 -3.92
N LEU A 25 -2.21 8.45 -5.24
CA LEU A 25 -1.52 7.32 -5.86
C LEU A 25 -0.02 7.33 -5.57
N SER A 26 0.61 8.51 -5.56
CA SER A 26 2.04 8.62 -5.25
C SER A 26 2.36 8.15 -3.83
N GLU A 27 1.46 8.36 -2.87
CA GLU A 27 1.61 7.88 -1.49
C GLU A 27 1.53 6.35 -1.38
N VAL A 28 0.87 5.67 -2.31
CA VAL A 28 0.86 4.20 -2.37
C VAL A 28 2.23 3.67 -2.84
N PHE A 29 2.80 4.30 -3.86
CA PHE A 29 4.07 3.86 -4.46
C PHE A 29 5.31 4.34 -3.69
N TRP A 30 5.21 5.47 -3.00
CA TRP A 30 6.29 6.12 -2.26
C TRP A 30 5.77 6.67 -0.93
N PRO A 31 5.26 5.80 -0.04
CA PRO A 31 4.62 6.21 1.22
C PRO A 31 5.64 6.88 2.14
N GLU A 32 5.19 7.67 3.11
CA GLU A 32 6.08 8.12 4.19
C GLU A 32 6.23 7.05 5.27
N PHE A 33 7.46 6.96 5.79
CA PHE A 33 7.83 6.08 6.89
C PHE A 33 8.43 6.91 8.02
N VAL A 34 8.07 6.58 9.26
CA VAL A 34 8.48 7.29 10.47
C VAL A 34 9.25 6.35 11.40
N TYR A 35 10.25 6.89 12.10
CA TYR A 35 10.99 6.15 13.11
C TYR A 35 10.34 6.33 14.47
N HIS A 36 9.90 5.24 15.09
CA HIS A 36 9.24 5.24 16.40
C HIS A 36 9.76 4.06 17.23
N ASP A 37 10.07 4.30 18.50
CA ASP A 37 10.44 3.25 19.48
C ASP A 37 11.51 2.23 19.00
N GLY A 38 12.47 2.72 18.21
CA GLY A 38 13.57 1.90 17.70
C GLY A 38 13.29 1.16 16.40
N ARG A 39 12.15 1.42 15.74
CA ARG A 39 11.69 0.72 14.54
C ARG A 39 11.09 1.69 13.52
N VAL A 40 11.01 1.28 12.27
CA VAL A 40 10.38 2.02 11.16
C VAL A 40 8.94 1.58 10.92
N TYR A 41 8.03 2.55 10.84
CA TYR A 41 6.59 2.35 10.63
C TYR A 41 6.08 3.17 9.44
N LEU A 42 5.06 2.69 8.74
CA LEU A 42 4.28 3.54 7.83
C LEU A 42 3.69 4.72 8.61
N GLU A 43 3.66 5.93 8.03
CA GLU A 43 3.09 7.10 8.72
C GLU A 43 1.63 6.88 9.14
N SER A 44 0.89 6.07 8.38
CA SER A 44 -0.47 5.63 8.71
C SER A 44 -0.57 4.61 9.86
N ALA A 45 0.54 4.30 10.55
CA ALA A 45 0.57 3.40 11.70
C ALA A 45 -0.28 3.92 12.87
N PRO A 46 -0.74 3.01 13.75
CA PRO A 46 -1.61 3.33 14.88
C PRO A 46 -1.04 4.42 15.79
N ASP A 47 -1.94 5.18 16.41
CA ASP A 47 -1.57 6.12 17.47
C ASP A 47 -0.94 5.42 18.68
N SER A 48 -0.39 6.23 19.60
CA SER A 48 0.35 5.72 20.77
C SER A 48 -0.46 4.80 21.68
N GLU A 49 -1.80 4.92 21.71
CA GLU A 49 -2.65 4.08 22.56
C GLU A 49 -2.78 2.69 21.94
N HIS A 50 -3.11 2.63 20.65
CA HIS A 50 -3.18 1.37 19.90
C HIS A 50 -1.82 0.65 19.84
N TYR A 51 -0.72 1.39 19.73
CA TYR A 51 0.62 0.81 19.75
C TYR A 51 0.92 0.05 21.05
N LEU A 52 0.55 0.62 22.21
CA LEU A 52 0.75 -0.04 23.51
C LEU A 52 -0.10 -1.30 23.66
N GLU A 53 -1.35 -1.27 23.18
CA GLU A 53 -2.22 -2.44 23.16
C GLU A 53 -1.64 -3.57 22.30
N MET A 54 -1.12 -3.23 21.12
CA MET A 54 -0.44 -4.19 20.24
C MET A 54 0.82 -4.77 20.89
N LEU A 55 1.65 -3.94 21.53
CA LEU A 55 2.82 -4.44 22.26
C LEU A 55 2.43 -5.44 23.35
N LEU A 56 1.38 -5.16 24.12
CA LEU A 56 0.89 -6.08 25.14
C LEU A 56 0.37 -7.39 24.53
N ALA A 57 -0.38 -7.31 23.42
CA ALA A 57 -0.91 -8.46 22.72
C ALA A 57 0.17 -9.34 22.08
N CYS A 58 1.29 -8.73 21.68
CA CYS A 58 2.43 -9.40 21.07
C CYS A 58 3.56 -9.72 22.07
N GLU A 59 3.28 -9.75 23.38
CA GLU A 59 4.28 -10.07 24.42
C GLU A 59 5.56 -9.19 24.36
N TYR A 60 5.39 -7.94 23.96
CA TYR A 60 6.46 -6.94 23.74
C TYR A 60 7.43 -7.28 22.59
N ASP A 61 7.06 -8.18 21.69
CA ASP A 61 7.77 -8.41 20.43
C ASP A 61 7.55 -7.26 19.45
N LYS A 62 8.51 -6.34 19.42
CA LYS A 62 8.50 -5.17 18.53
C LYS A 62 8.58 -5.54 17.05
N THR A 63 9.20 -6.67 16.70
CA THR A 63 9.28 -7.13 15.30
C THR A 63 7.89 -7.55 14.82
N THR A 64 7.17 -8.33 15.63
CA THR A 64 5.79 -8.72 15.33
C THR A 64 4.87 -7.49 15.26
N VAL A 65 4.97 -6.55 16.21
CA VAL A 65 4.19 -5.30 16.17
C VAL A 65 4.50 -4.48 14.92
N GLN A 66 5.78 -4.36 14.55
CA GLN A 66 6.19 -3.66 13.33
C GLN A 66 5.57 -4.28 12.08
N ALA A 67 5.67 -5.60 11.93
CA ALA A 67 5.06 -6.31 10.82
C ALA A 67 3.54 -6.06 10.75
N LEU A 68 2.85 -6.12 11.89
CA LEU A 68 1.41 -5.85 11.96
C LEU A 68 1.05 -4.38 11.66
N CYS A 69 1.85 -3.41 12.07
CA CYS A 69 1.57 -2.01 11.74
C CYS A 69 1.82 -1.70 10.26
N ASN A 70 2.78 -2.40 9.64
CA ASN A 70 3.22 -2.13 8.28
C ASN A 70 2.59 -3.03 7.20
N HIS A 71 1.95 -4.14 7.57
CA HIS A 71 1.32 -5.02 6.59
C HIS A 71 0.16 -4.30 5.89
N ARG A 72 0.04 -4.50 4.58
CA ARG A 72 -1.07 -3.98 3.77
C ARG A 72 -1.50 -5.04 2.78
N HIS A 73 -2.80 -5.24 2.66
CA HIS A 73 -3.36 -6.12 1.64
C HIS A 73 -3.42 -5.35 0.32
N LEU A 74 -2.95 -5.95 -0.78
CA LEU A 74 -2.84 -5.25 -2.06
C LEU A 74 -4.21 -4.79 -2.60
N LEU A 75 -5.28 -5.52 -2.26
CA LEU A 75 -6.64 -5.13 -2.62
C LEU A 75 -7.11 -3.84 -1.96
N GLU A 76 -6.55 -3.43 -0.82
CA GLU A 76 -6.91 -2.18 -0.14
C GLU A 76 -6.58 -0.95 -1.00
N TYR A 77 -5.60 -1.06 -1.89
CA TYR A 77 -5.22 -0.01 -2.82
C TYR A 77 -6.09 0.06 -4.08
N CYS A 78 -6.99 -0.91 -4.28
CA CYS A 78 -7.88 -0.96 -5.43
C CYS A 78 -9.17 -0.19 -5.11
N LEU A 79 -9.23 1.09 -5.51
CA LEU A 79 -10.30 2.06 -5.21
C LEU A 79 -11.73 1.67 -5.66
N ALA A 80 -11.93 0.54 -6.35
CA ALA A 80 -13.24 0.07 -6.79
C ALA A 80 -13.25 -1.45 -7.02
N VAL A 81 -13.17 -2.24 -5.94
CA VAL A 81 -13.48 -3.67 -6.03
C VAL A 81 -15.00 -3.83 -6.10
N ASP A 82 -15.55 -3.72 -7.31
CA ASP A 82 -16.87 -4.27 -7.64
C ASP A 82 -16.70 -5.53 -8.50
N SER A 83 -17.80 -6.26 -8.73
CA SER A 83 -17.78 -7.53 -9.48
C SER A 83 -17.29 -7.41 -10.94
N LYS A 84 -17.05 -6.20 -11.45
CA LYS A 84 -16.56 -5.96 -12.82
C LYS A 84 -15.13 -5.43 -12.87
N ASN A 85 -14.63 -4.87 -11.77
CA ASN A 85 -13.33 -4.20 -11.70
C ASN A 85 -12.36 -4.83 -10.69
N THR A 86 -12.66 -6.03 -10.17
CA THR A 86 -11.68 -6.81 -9.38
C THR A 86 -10.43 -7.10 -10.23
N PRO A 87 -9.23 -6.74 -9.75
CA PRO A 87 -8.00 -7.03 -10.47
C PRO A 87 -7.77 -8.54 -10.58
N THR A 88 -7.15 -8.97 -11.67
CA THR A 88 -6.73 -10.37 -11.81
C THR A 88 -5.56 -10.66 -10.86
N ARG A 89 -5.35 -11.95 -10.56
CA ARG A 89 -4.22 -12.39 -9.75
C ARG A 89 -2.87 -11.91 -10.30
N GLU A 90 -2.68 -12.02 -11.62
CA GLU A 90 -1.47 -11.58 -12.31
C GLU A 90 -1.25 -10.06 -12.18
N GLN A 91 -2.33 -9.27 -12.24
CA GLN A 91 -2.26 -7.82 -12.03
C GLN A 91 -1.84 -7.48 -10.60
N LEU A 92 -2.39 -8.16 -9.59
CA LEU A 92 -2.00 -7.97 -8.19
C LEU A 92 -0.56 -8.40 -7.94
N ILE A 93 -0.10 -9.54 -8.46
CA ILE A 93 1.31 -9.95 -8.34
C ILE A 93 2.22 -8.88 -8.95
N ALA A 94 1.91 -8.44 -10.17
CA ALA A 94 2.72 -7.44 -10.85
C ALA A 94 2.68 -6.08 -10.14
N PHE A 95 1.61 -5.77 -9.40
CA PHE A 95 1.51 -4.59 -8.55
C PHE A 95 2.36 -4.73 -7.28
N GLY A 96 2.24 -5.86 -6.56
CA GLY A 96 3.03 -6.16 -5.37
C GLY A 96 4.53 -6.16 -5.61
N GLN A 97 4.99 -6.75 -6.72
CA GLN A 97 6.40 -6.73 -7.11
C GLN A 97 6.94 -5.30 -7.34
N ARG A 98 6.10 -4.40 -7.88
CA ARG A 98 6.46 -2.99 -8.07
C ARG A 98 6.51 -2.26 -6.73
N LEU A 99 5.52 -2.46 -5.87
CA LEU A 99 5.52 -1.89 -4.52
C LEU A 99 6.75 -2.35 -3.74
N GLN A 100 7.05 -3.65 -3.75
CA GLN A 100 8.23 -4.22 -3.10
C GLN A 100 9.51 -3.49 -3.54
N ALA A 101 9.74 -3.36 -4.85
CA ALA A 101 10.92 -2.69 -5.37
C ALA A 101 11.00 -1.21 -4.98
N MET A 102 9.87 -0.48 -5.06
CA MET A 102 9.82 0.95 -4.77
C MET A 102 9.99 1.23 -3.27
N TRP A 103 9.29 0.49 -2.43
CA TRP A 103 9.40 0.63 -0.97
C TRP A 103 10.78 0.23 -0.48
N GLN A 104 11.36 -0.84 -1.02
CA GLN A 104 12.74 -1.23 -0.68
C GLN A 104 13.73 -0.12 -1.05
N ALA A 105 13.56 0.51 -2.21
CA ALA A 105 14.40 1.63 -2.64
C ALA A 105 14.23 2.87 -1.73
N LYS A 106 12.98 3.23 -1.38
CA LYS A 106 12.72 4.34 -0.45
C LYS A 106 13.35 4.08 0.91
N LEU A 107 13.12 2.90 1.50
CA LEU A 107 13.62 2.56 2.84
C LEU A 107 15.16 2.54 2.89
N ALA A 108 15.81 2.04 1.84
CA ALA A 108 17.27 2.09 1.73
C ALA A 108 17.80 3.54 1.59
N GLN A 109 17.04 4.43 0.96
CA GLN A 109 17.40 5.85 0.83
C GLN A 109 17.22 6.59 2.16
N ASP A 110 16.09 6.38 2.84
CA ASP A 110 15.68 7.17 3.99
C ASP A 110 16.29 6.64 5.30
N PHE A 111 16.58 5.33 5.37
CA PHE A 111 17.15 4.64 6.53
C PHE A 111 18.36 3.76 6.15
N PRO A 112 19.45 4.33 5.60
CA PRO A 112 20.55 3.57 5.01
C PRO A 112 21.36 2.71 6.00
N ASN A 113 21.15 2.89 7.31
CA ASN A 113 21.85 2.16 8.36
C ASN A 113 21.02 1.02 8.97
N LEU A 114 19.78 0.83 8.53
CA LEU A 114 18.88 -0.21 9.03
C LEU A 114 18.75 -1.34 8.00
N ASN A 115 18.70 -2.58 8.48
CA ASN A 115 18.42 -3.74 7.63
C ASN A 115 16.91 -3.98 7.55
N ILE A 116 16.24 -3.19 6.71
CA ILE A 116 14.79 -3.24 6.53
C ILE A 116 14.45 -4.12 5.32
N ILE A 117 13.59 -5.09 5.54
CA ILE A 117 13.08 -6.02 4.53
C ILE A 117 11.67 -5.60 4.11
N VAL A 118 11.45 -5.52 2.80
CA VAL A 118 10.11 -5.46 2.21
C VAL A 118 9.76 -6.82 1.63
N ALA A 119 8.92 -7.56 2.34
CA ALA A 119 8.49 -8.90 1.95
C ALA A 119 7.21 -8.86 1.14
N PHE A 120 7.25 -9.50 -0.03
CA PHE A 120 6.10 -9.81 -0.87
C PHE A 120 6.35 -11.19 -1.48
N ASP A 121 5.64 -12.21 -1.02
CA ASP A 121 5.83 -13.61 -1.44
C ASP A 121 4.49 -14.28 -1.74
N ALA A 122 3.97 -14.01 -2.94
CA ALA A 122 2.68 -14.52 -3.37
C ALA A 122 2.76 -16.01 -3.76
N GLN A 123 2.10 -16.89 -3.01
CA GLN A 123 1.99 -18.32 -3.32
C GLN A 123 0.83 -18.61 -4.26
N ASP A 124 0.96 -19.61 -5.14
CA ASP A 124 -0.05 -19.91 -6.17
C ASP A 124 -1.46 -20.14 -5.59
N GLU A 125 -1.53 -20.74 -4.40
CA GLU A 125 -2.74 -21.02 -3.64
C GLU A 125 -3.34 -19.82 -2.88
N ASP A 126 -2.63 -18.69 -2.77
CA ASP A 126 -3.09 -17.55 -1.98
C ASP A 126 -4.38 -16.95 -2.58
N PRO A 127 -5.44 -16.80 -1.77
CA PRO A 127 -6.57 -15.95 -2.10
C PRO A 127 -6.15 -14.52 -2.47
N LEU A 128 -6.92 -13.84 -3.31
CA LEU A 128 -6.56 -12.47 -3.75
C LEU A 128 -6.51 -11.47 -2.57
N ASP A 129 -7.34 -11.68 -1.56
CA ASP A 129 -7.38 -10.92 -0.33
C ASP A 129 -6.21 -11.20 0.61
N ASP A 130 -5.54 -12.36 0.49
CA ASP A 130 -4.35 -12.68 1.28
C ASP A 130 -3.05 -12.18 0.64
N LEU A 131 -3.09 -11.68 -0.60
CA LEU A 131 -1.93 -11.05 -1.23
C LEU A 131 -1.57 -9.76 -0.50
N GLN A 132 -0.47 -9.79 0.24
CA GLN A 132 -0.04 -8.73 1.15
C GLN A 132 1.44 -8.40 1.03
N ILE A 133 1.78 -7.15 1.33
CA ILE A 133 3.15 -6.65 1.47
C ILE A 133 3.42 -6.33 2.93
N VAL A 134 4.61 -6.67 3.43
CA VAL A 134 4.99 -6.46 4.84
C VAL A 134 6.36 -5.81 4.90
N VAL A 135 6.55 -4.85 5.82
CA VAL A 135 7.83 -4.21 6.09
C VAL A 135 8.25 -4.50 7.53
N TYR A 136 9.45 -5.04 7.70
CA TYR A 136 10.02 -5.32 9.01
C TYR A 136 11.54 -5.21 9.02
N GLU A 137 12.11 -5.01 10.21
CA GLU A 137 13.54 -5.05 10.45
C GLU A 137 13.96 -6.41 10.99
N GLU A 138 14.98 -7.02 10.39
CA GLU A 138 15.61 -8.22 10.95
C GLU A 138 16.49 -7.83 12.14
N GLU A 139 16.38 -8.57 13.25
CA GLU A 139 17.30 -8.41 14.35
C GLU A 139 18.68 -8.93 13.94
N VAL A 140 19.71 -8.10 14.13
CA VAL A 140 21.09 -8.53 13.97
C VAL A 140 21.45 -9.35 15.21
N GLU A 141 21.61 -10.66 15.06
CA GLU A 141 22.14 -11.56 16.10
C GLU A 141 23.55 -11.16 16.58
#